data_AF-A0A455U3C1-F1
#
_entry.id   AF-A0A455U3C1-F1
#
_cell.length_a   1.000
_cell.length_b   1.000
_cell.length_c   1.000
_cell.angle_alpha   90.00
_cell.angle_beta   90.00
_cell.angle_gamma   90.00
#
_symmetry.space_group_name_H-M   'P 1'
#
loop_
_entity.id
_entity.type
_entity.pdbx_description
1 polymer ?
#
loop_
_entity_poly.entity_id
_entity_poly.type
_entity_poly.pdbx_seq_one_letter_code
_entity_poly.pdbx_strand_id
1 'polypeptide(L)' 'MDAAKAFRPYIQQRLDEGAKLNHITRHLLGLFQGCPGGRRFRRHLSEHAHKEGAGLRLFDDALSLVNEPECVA' A
#
# COMPACT_ATOMS: atom_id res chain seq x y z
N MET A 1 -7.87 -8.81 -4.64
CA MET A 1 -7.25 -7.57 -4.11
C MET A 1 -8.25 -6.58 -3.47
N ASP A 2 -9.51 -6.96 -3.27
CA ASP A 2 -10.58 -5.98 -3.01
C ASP A 2 -10.46 -5.29 -1.65
N ALA A 3 -10.02 -6.01 -0.61
CA ALA A 3 -9.75 -5.43 0.70
C ALA A 3 -8.68 -4.32 0.66
N ALA A 4 -7.65 -4.48 -0.17
CA ALA A 4 -6.60 -3.46 -0.31
C ALA A 4 -7.11 -2.22 -1.05
N LYS A 5 -7.92 -2.41 -2.10
CA LYS A 5 -8.55 -1.30 -2.85
C LYS A 5 -9.55 -0.53 -1.98
N ALA A 6 -10.23 -1.21 -1.05
CA ALA A 6 -11.16 -0.59 -0.11
C ALA A 6 -10.48 0.42 0.85
N PHE A 7 -9.16 0.38 1.03
CA PHE A 7 -8.43 1.39 1.80
C PHE A 7 -8.21 2.70 1.04
N ARG A 8 -8.38 2.74 -0.30
CA ARG A 8 -8.09 3.95 -1.09
C ARG A 8 -8.87 5.19 -0.62
N PRO A 9 -10.19 5.14 -0.35
CA PRO A 9 -10.94 6.30 0.13
C PRO A 9 -10.42 6.81 1.47
N TYR A 10 -10.08 5.89 2.39
CA TYR A 10 -9.50 6.24 3.69
C TYR A 10 -8.11 6.87 3.53
N ILE A 11 -7.25 6.31 2.68
CA ILE A 11 -5.94 6.88 2.40
C ILE A 11 -6.08 8.30 1.83
N GLN A 12 -6.98 8.49 0.86
CA GLN A 12 -7.22 9.80 0.25
C GLN A 12 -7.68 10.82 1.29
N GLN A 13 -8.67 10.49 2.11
CA GLN A 13 -9.16 11.37 3.17
C GLN A 13 -8.03 11.79 4.12
N ARG A 14 -7.19 10.84 4.55
CA ARG A 14 -6.09 11.13 5.48
C ARG A 14 -5.00 12.00 4.82
N LEU A 15 -4.74 11.81 3.54
CA LEU A 15 -3.83 12.68 2.78
C LEU A 15 -4.40 14.11 2.68
N ASP A 16 -5.71 14.25 2.44
CA ASP A 16 -6.38 15.56 2.38
C ASP A 16 -6.36 16.29 3.74
N GLU A 17 -6.37 15.54 4.85
CA GLU A 17 -6.15 16.03 6.21
C GLU A 17 -4.68 16.36 6.53
N GLY A 18 -3.76 16.18 5.57
CA GLY A 18 -2.33 16.48 5.73
C GLY A 18 -1.52 15.36 6.40
N ALA A 19 -2.09 14.16 6.58
CA ALA A 19 -1.33 13.01 7.07
C ALA A 19 -0.35 12.51 5.99
N LYS A 20 0.80 11.99 6.42
CA LYS A 20 1.76 11.36 5.51
C LYS A 20 1.35 9.92 5.19
N LEU A 21 1.62 9.49 3.96
CA LEU A 21 1.26 8.13 3.50
C LEU A 21 1.88 7.03 4.37
N ASN A 22 3.13 7.21 4.86
CA ASN A 22 3.79 6.25 5.75
C ASN A 22 3.04 6.02 7.08
N HIS A 23 2.34 7.03 7.61
CA HIS A 23 1.58 6.88 8.86
C HIS A 23 0.42 5.88 8.70
N ILE A 24 -0.12 5.77 7.49
CA ILE A 24 -1.22 4.86 7.15
C ILE A 24 -0.65 3.52 6.71
N THR A 25 0.22 3.53 5.70
CA THR A 25 0.72 2.33 5.02
C THR A 25 1.63 1.46 5.87
N ARG A 26 2.24 1.99 6.96
CA ARG A 26 3.00 1.18 7.93
C ARG A 26 2.18 0.03 8.53
N HIS A 27 0.85 0.22 8.65
CA HIS A 27 -0.08 -0.80 9.15
C HIS A 27 -0.49 -1.81 8.07
N LEU A 28 -0.25 -1.49 6.80
CA LEU A 28 -0.61 -2.32 5.65
C LEU A 28 0.56 -3.16 5.14
N LEU A 29 1.77 -3.00 5.69
CA LEU A 29 2.99 -3.68 5.22
C LEU A 29 2.92 -5.22 5.23
N GLY A 30 2.08 -5.78 6.10
CA GLY A 30 1.83 -7.23 6.21
C GLY A 30 0.65 -7.74 5.38
N LEU A 31 -0.07 -6.86 4.65
CA LEU A 31 -1.33 -7.19 3.98
C LEU A 31 -1.19 -8.34 2.95
N PHE A 32 0.00 -8.49 2.36
CA PHE A 32 0.30 -9.53 1.38
C PHE A 32 1.44 -10.45 1.83
N GLN A 33 1.59 -10.66 3.15
CA GLN A 33 2.57 -11.62 3.65
C GLN A 33 2.31 -13.01 3.07
N GLY A 34 3.37 -13.69 2.61
CA GLY A 34 3.25 -15.02 1.99
C GLY A 34 2.85 -15.02 0.52
N CYS A 35 2.29 -13.92 0.01
CA CYS A 35 1.82 -13.85 -1.38
C CYS A 35 2.94 -13.51 -2.38
N PRO A 36 2.90 -14.06 -3.62
CA PRO A 36 3.80 -13.67 -4.69
C PRO A 36 3.78 -12.16 -4.94
N GLY A 37 4.94 -11.51 -4.81
CA GLY A 37 5.05 -10.05 -4.95
C GLY A 37 4.77 -9.24 -3.68
N GLY A 38 4.28 -9.86 -2.59
CA GLY A 38 4.05 -9.18 -1.30
C GLY A 38 5.31 -8.54 -0.70
N ARG A 39 6.47 -9.20 -0.86
CA ARG A 39 7.78 -8.60 -0.49
C ARG A 39 8.07 -7.32 -1.28
N ARG A 40 7.72 -7.26 -2.57
CA ARG A 40 7.92 -6.09 -3.43
C ARG A 40 6.98 -4.95 -3.02
N PHE A 41 5.71 -5.26 -2.75
CA PHE A 41 4.75 -4.33 -2.17
C PHE A 41 5.27 -3.68 -0.88
N ARG A 42 5.71 -4.51 0.07
CA ARG A 42 6.27 -4.03 1.35
C ARG A 42 7.48 -3.12 1.13
N ARG A 43 8.40 -3.54 0.25
CA ARG A 43 9.62 -2.79 -0.07
C ARG A 43 9.29 -1.44 -0.70
N HIS A 44 8.42 -1.41 -1.70
CA HIS A 44 8.03 -0.18 -2.39
C HIS A 44 7.43 0.85 -1.43
N LEU A 45 6.51 0.43 -0.57
CA LEU A 45 5.93 1.32 0.44
C LEU A 45 6.98 1.80 1.46
N SER A 46 7.84 0.91 1.96
CA SER A 46 8.85 1.27 2.95
C SER A 46 9.86 2.29 2.40
N GLU A 47 10.27 2.14 1.14
CA GLU A 47 11.25 3.00 0.48
C GLU A 47 10.68 4.35 0.01
N HIS A 48 9.37 4.45 -0.25
CA HIS A 48 8.81 5.64 -0.92
C HIS A 48 7.74 6.36 -0.08
N ALA A 49 6.98 5.68 0.79
CA ALA A 49 5.82 6.29 1.45
C ALA A 49 6.18 7.37 2.50
N HIS A 50 7.44 7.45 2.91
CA HIS A 50 7.93 8.47 3.84
C HIS A 50 8.35 9.78 3.15
N LYS A 51 8.43 9.77 1.81
CA LYS A 51 8.85 10.93 1.02
C LYS A 51 7.72 11.96 0.94
N GLU A 52 8.10 13.23 0.81
CA GLU A 52 7.15 14.31 0.50
C GLU A 52 6.48 14.03 -0.86
N GLY A 53 5.17 14.26 -0.95
CA GLY A 53 4.39 13.96 -2.16
C GLY A 53 4.02 12.47 -2.35
N ALA A 54 4.35 11.61 -1.39
CA ALA A 54 3.84 10.24 -1.36
C ALA A 54 2.31 10.25 -1.22
N GLY A 55 1.60 9.92 -2.31
CA GLY A 55 0.14 9.95 -2.38
C GLY A 55 -0.47 8.64 -2.85
N LEU A 56 -1.76 8.69 -3.18
CA LEU A 56 -2.55 7.50 -3.55
C LEU A 56 -1.93 6.69 -4.70
N ARG A 57 -1.28 7.37 -5.67
CA ARG A 57 -0.62 6.71 -6.80
C ARG A 57 0.51 5.75 -6.38
N LEU A 58 1.27 6.10 -5.35
CA LEU A 58 2.33 5.24 -4.82
C LEU A 58 1.74 3.97 -4.19
N PHE A 59 0.59 4.09 -3.54
CA PHE A 59 -0.14 2.93 -3.03
C PHE A 59 -0.62 2.03 -4.17
N ASP A 60 -1.15 2.61 -5.26
CA ASP A 60 -1.55 1.85 -6.45
C ASP A 60 -0.36 1.16 -7.13
N ASP A 61 0.76 1.86 -7.27
CA ASP A 61 2.01 1.32 -7.80
C ASP A 61 2.47 0.13 -6.95
N ALA A 62 2.41 0.24 -5.62
CA ALA A 62 2.72 -0.87 -4.72
C ALA A 62 1.80 -2.07 -4.96
N LEU A 63 0.49 -1.85 -5.11
CA LEU A 63 -0.49 -2.91 -5.36
C LEU A 63 -0.20 -3.66 -6.66
N SER A 64 0.24 -2.96 -7.71
CA SER A 64 0.59 -3.58 -9.00
C SER A 64 1.74 -4.59 -8.91
N LEU A 65 2.53 -4.56 -7.81
CA LEU A 65 3.67 -5.46 -7.61
C LEU A 65 3.28 -6.84 -7.05
N VAL A 66 2.03 -7.00 -6.60
CA VAL A 66 1.48 -8.25 -6.07
C VAL A 66 0.76 -8.99 -7.19
N ASN A 67 1.12 -10.26 -7.40
CA ASN A 67 0.45 -11.09 -8.39
C ASN A 67 -0.72 -11.81 -7.70
N GLU A 68 -1.93 -11.71 -8.25
CA GLU A 68 -3.14 -12.30 -7.65
C GLU A 68 -3.28 -13.84 -7.66
N PRO A 69 -2.61 -14.67 -8.50
CA PRO A 69 -3.11 -16.02 -8.72
C PRO A 69 -2.95 -16.98 -7.53
N GLU A 70 -2.16 -16.65 -6.51
CA GLU A 70 -1.86 -17.58 -5.39
C GLU A 70 -1.85 -16.91 -4.00
N CYS A 71 -2.48 -15.74 -3.85
CA CYS A 71 -2.68 -15.15 -2.52
C CYS A 71 -3.87 -15.82 -1.84
N VAL A 72 -3.72 -17.12 -1.53
CA VAL A 72 -4.66 -17.88 -0.72
C VAL A 72 -4.23 -17.70 0.74
N ALA A 73 -5.15 -17.18 1.55
CA ALA A 73 -5.04 -17.18 3.00
C ALA A 73 -5.21 -18.60 3.56
#